data_AF-A0AAV2ZYV1-F1
#
_entry.id   AF-A0AAV2ZYV1-F1
#
_cell.length_a   1.000
_cell.length_b   1.000
_cell.length_c   1.000
_cell.angle_alpha   90.00
_cell.angle_beta   90.00
_cell.angle_gamma   90.00
#
_symmetry.space_group_name_H-M   'P 1'
#
loop_
_entity.id
_entity.type
_entity.pdbx_description
1 polymer ?
#
loop_
_entity_poly.entity_id
_entity_poly.type
_entity_poly.pdbx_seq_one_letter_code
_entity_poly.pdbx_strand_id
1 'polypeptide(L)'
;MDLVLNAADHYFFTPYIYPASWPEDESIRQIISLLIVTNLGGFIIYLLFGALSYYFVFDHSLMKHPQFLKNQVRREIIFSLKSMPWMSVPTVALFFAEVRGYSRLYDNIDSSPYGKYLSVFLFLNFI
;
A
#
# COMPACT_ATOMS: atom_id res chain seq x y z
N MET A 1 0.26 -10.44 2.91
CA MET A 1 -0.33 -9.77 1.71
C MET A 1 -1.25 -10.68 0.91
N ASP A 2 -0.80 -11.91 0.67
CA ASP A 2 -1.61 -13.10 0.38
C ASP A 2 -3.07 -13.10 0.87
N LEU A 3 -3.36 -12.87 2.16
CA LEU A 3 -4.74 -12.89 2.66
C LEU A 3 -5.62 -11.81 2.00
N VAL A 4 -5.10 -10.59 1.88
CA VAL A 4 -5.81 -9.45 1.30
C VAL A 4 -6.02 -9.67 -0.20
N LEU A 5 -5.00 -10.21 -0.88
CA LEU A 5 -5.08 -10.54 -2.30
C LEU A 5 -6.13 -11.62 -2.56
N ASN A 6 -6.13 -12.71 -1.78
CA ASN A 6 -7.11 -13.79 -1.92
C ASN A 6 -8.54 -13.31 -1.62
N ALA A 7 -8.72 -12.49 -0.59
CA ALA A 7 -10.03 -11.90 -0.30
C ALA A 7 -10.50 -10.98 -1.43
N ALA A 8 -9.62 -10.13 -1.96
CA ALA A 8 -9.95 -9.24 -3.07
C ALA A 8 -10.25 -10.01 -4.37
N ASP A 9 -9.49 -11.07 -4.67
CA ASP A 9 -9.73 -11.93 -5.83
C ASP A 9 -11.08 -12.63 -5.71
N HIS A 10 -11.35 -13.28 -4.58
CA HIS A 10 -12.58 -14.05 -4.38
C HIS A 10 -13.86 -13.19 -4.38
N TYR A 11 -13.86 -12.06 -3.68
CA TYR A 11 -15.07 -11.24 -3.52
C TYR A 11 -15.27 -10.21 -4.63
N PHE A 12 -14.21 -9.78 -5.30
CA PHE A 12 -14.29 -8.66 -6.24
C PHE A 12 -13.72 -8.99 -7.63
N PHE A 13 -12.47 -9.44 -7.72
CA PHE A 13 -11.84 -9.54 -9.04
C PHE A 13 -12.33 -10.73 -9.88
N THR A 14 -12.41 -11.93 -9.34
CA THR A 14 -12.89 -13.13 -10.03
C THR A 14 -14.36 -13.03 -10.47
N PRO A 15 -15.31 -12.50 -9.66
CA PRO A 15 -16.70 -12.39 -10.10
C PRO A 15 -16.98 -11.24 -11.08
N TYR A 16 -16.24 -10.12 -11.01
CA TYR A 16 -16.60 -8.90 -11.74
C TYR A 16 -15.58 -8.42 -12.79
N ILE A 17 -14.32 -8.83 -12.70
CA ILE A 17 -13.23 -8.26 -13.52
C ILE A 17 -12.59 -9.31 -14.41
N TYR A 18 -12.22 -10.46 -13.85
CA TYR A 18 -11.53 -11.51 -14.57
C TYR A 18 -12.51 -12.55 -15.13
N PRO A 19 -12.30 -13.03 -16.37
CA PRO A 19 -13.10 -14.13 -16.89
C PRO A 19 -12.77 -15.42 -16.12
N ALA A 20 -13.76 -16.31 -15.97
CA ALA A 20 -13.60 -17.60 -15.30
C ALA A 20 -12.50 -18.50 -15.91
N SER A 21 -12.03 -18.19 -17.13
CA SER A 21 -10.93 -18.87 -17.81
C SER A 21 -9.53 -18.43 -17.36
N TRP A 22 -9.40 -17.37 -16.55
CA TRP A 22 -8.10 -16.89 -16.06
C TRP A 22 -7.84 -17.42 -14.63
N PRO A 23 -6.87 -18.34 -14.39
CA PRO A 23 -6.74 -19.04 -13.10
C PRO A 23 -6.01 -18.24 -12.01
N GLU A 24 -6.49 -18.35 -10.75
CA GLU A 24 -5.94 -17.98 -9.39
C GLU A 24 -4.44 -17.63 -9.25
N ASP A 25 -3.64 -18.50 -9.86
CA ASP A 25 -2.21 -18.59 -9.56
C ASP A 25 -1.32 -17.89 -10.59
N GLU A 26 -1.91 -17.31 -11.62
CA GLU A 26 -1.20 -16.63 -12.69
C GLU A 26 -0.47 -15.38 -12.19
N SER A 27 0.83 -15.31 -12.46
CA SER A 27 1.71 -14.24 -11.96
C SER A 27 1.25 -12.85 -12.41
N ILE A 28 0.78 -12.74 -13.66
CA ILE A 28 0.34 -11.47 -14.23
C ILE A 28 -0.95 -10.98 -13.56
N ARG A 29 -1.92 -11.87 -13.28
CA ARG A 29 -3.13 -11.47 -12.55
C ARG A 29 -2.76 -10.98 -11.16
N GLN A 30 -1.92 -11.72 -10.44
CA GLN A 30 -1.54 -11.36 -9.08
C GLN A 30 -0.86 -9.98 -9.03
N ILE A 31 0.05 -9.69 -9.97
CA ILE A 31 0.71 -8.39 -10.06
C ILE A 31 -0.31 -7.27 -10.34
N ILE A 32 -1.24 -7.46 -11.29
CA ILE A 32 -2.26 -6.45 -11.62
C ILE A 32 -3.18 -6.20 -10.42
N SER A 33 -3.66 -7.26 -9.79
CA SER A 33 -4.57 -7.19 -8.63
C SER A 33 -3.88 -6.51 -7.45
N LEU A 34 -2.61 -6.87 -7.16
CA LEU A 34 -1.79 -6.19 -6.15
C LEU A 34 -1.59 -4.71 -6.48
N LEU A 35 -1.34 -4.35 -7.73
CA LEU A 35 -1.18 -2.97 -8.16
C LEU A 35 -2.46 -2.18 -7.92
N ILE A 36 -3.63 -2.74 -8.27
CA ILE A 36 -4.92 -2.09 -8.09
C ILE A 36 -5.23 -1.92 -6.60
N VAL A 37 -5.13 -2.98 -5.81
CA VAL A 37 -5.45 -2.95 -4.36
C VAL A 37 -4.52 -1.98 -3.62
N THR A 38 -3.21 -2.04 -3.90
CA THR A 38 -2.22 -1.18 -3.24
C THR A 38 -2.46 0.30 -3.57
N ASN A 39 -2.73 0.63 -4.83
CA ASN A 39 -3.00 2.02 -5.23
C ASN A 39 -4.32 2.53 -4.67
N LEU A 40 -5.40 1.72 -4.72
CA LEU A 40 -6.69 2.11 -4.15
C LEU A 40 -6.60 2.33 -2.64
N GLY A 41 -5.94 1.41 -1.92
CA GLY A 41 -5.69 1.59 -0.48
C GLY A 41 -4.91 2.86 -0.19
N GLY A 42 -3.83 3.11 -0.96
CA GLY A 42 -3.05 4.35 -0.87
C GLY A 42 -3.87 5.61 -1.11
N PHE A 43 -4.71 5.62 -2.14
CA PHE A 43 -5.59 6.75 -2.45
C PHE A 43 -6.61 7.01 -1.34
N ILE A 44 -7.24 5.96 -0.81
CA ILE A 44 -8.23 6.09 0.26
C ILE A 44 -7.56 6.67 1.51
N ILE A 45 -6.42 6.13 1.93
CA ILE A 45 -5.69 6.62 3.10
C ILE A 45 -5.27 8.08 2.89
N TYR A 46 -4.67 8.39 1.74
CA TYR A 46 -4.21 9.75 1.44
C TYR A 46 -5.36 10.76 1.42
N LEU A 47 -6.48 10.45 0.75
CA LEU A 47 -7.62 11.36 0.68
C LEU A 47 -8.35 11.47 2.02
N LEU A 48 -8.51 10.36 2.75
CA LEU A 48 -9.19 10.36 4.05
C LEU A 48 -8.40 11.16 5.08
N PHE A 49 -7.15 10.78 5.34
CA PHE A 49 -6.32 11.48 6.32
C PHE A 49 -5.86 12.85 5.85
N GLY A 50 -5.66 13.03 4.53
CA GLY A 50 -5.40 14.33 3.93
C GLY A 50 -6.57 15.30 4.13
N ALA A 51 -7.82 14.84 3.91
CA ALA A 51 -9.00 15.65 4.17
C ALA A 51 -9.17 15.96 5.66
N LEU A 52 -9.01 14.97 6.54
CA LEU A 52 -9.07 15.19 7.99
C LEU A 52 -8.02 16.21 8.44
N SER A 53 -6.78 16.08 7.99
CA SER A 53 -5.71 17.03 8.28
C SER A 53 -6.04 18.44 7.77
N TYR A 54 -6.55 18.54 6.54
CA TYR A 54 -6.94 19.80 5.94
C TYR A 54 -8.04 20.53 6.73
N TYR A 55 -9.05 19.81 7.22
CA TYR A 55 -10.15 20.43 7.96
C TYR A 55 -9.84 20.69 9.44
N PHE A 56 -9.13 19.78 10.11
CA PHE A 56 -8.97 19.83 11.58
C PHE A 56 -7.61 20.38 12.05
N VAL A 57 -6.55 20.25 11.24
CA VAL A 57 -5.18 20.57 11.67
C VAL A 57 -4.59 21.75 10.90
N PHE A 58 -4.95 21.91 9.63
CA PHE A 58 -4.35 22.91 8.75
C PHE A 58 -4.81 24.34 9.04
N ASP A 59 -3.86 25.24 9.26
CA ASP A 59 -4.13 26.67 9.39
C ASP A 59 -4.37 27.32 8.02
N HIS A 60 -5.62 27.70 7.77
CA HIS A 60 -6.04 28.34 6.54
C HIS A 60 -5.51 29.78 6.38
N SER A 61 -4.93 30.38 7.44
CA SER A 61 -4.27 31.69 7.36
C SER A 61 -3.09 31.67 6.36
N LEU A 62 -2.42 30.52 6.21
CA LEU A 62 -1.30 30.30 5.30
C LEU A 62 -1.68 30.50 3.83
N MET A 63 -2.97 30.34 3.48
CA MET A 63 -3.45 30.54 2.10
C MET A 63 -3.37 32.00 1.64
N LYS A 64 -3.23 32.95 2.57
CA LYS A 64 -3.07 34.39 2.27
C LYS A 64 -1.62 34.79 2.03
N HIS A 65 -0.67 33.88 2.23
CA HIS A 65 0.75 34.16 2.07
C HIS A 65 1.07 34.49 0.60
N PRO A 66 1.93 35.48 0.30
CA PRO A 66 2.26 35.89 -1.07
C PRO A 66 2.90 34.78 -1.92
N GLN A 67 3.50 33.76 -1.30
CA GLN A 67 4.05 32.59 -1.99
C GLN A 67 3.04 31.45 -2.20
N PHE A 68 1.82 31.58 -1.67
CA PHE A 68 0.79 30.55 -1.84
C PHE A 68 0.30 30.53 -3.29
N LEU A 69 0.47 29.39 -3.96
CA LEU A 69 0.18 29.29 -5.38
C LEU A 69 -1.33 29.19 -5.63
N LYS A 70 -1.80 29.71 -6.77
CA LYS A 70 -3.21 29.58 -7.16
C LYS A 70 -3.60 28.10 -7.26
N ASN A 71 -4.65 27.70 -6.54
CA ASN A 71 -5.13 26.32 -6.46
C ASN A 71 -4.08 25.31 -5.97
N GLN A 72 -3.15 25.74 -5.10
CA GLN A 72 -2.05 24.90 -4.62
C GLN A 72 -2.53 23.55 -4.07
N VAL A 73 -3.54 23.54 -3.20
CA VAL A 73 -4.10 22.30 -2.62
C VAL A 73 -4.56 21.32 -3.71
N ARG A 74 -5.30 21.81 -4.71
CA ARG A 74 -5.75 20.96 -5.83
C ARG A 74 -4.57 20.42 -6.63
N ARG A 75 -3.53 21.23 -6.84
CA ARG A 75 -2.33 20.83 -7.59
C ARG A 75 -1.56 19.75 -6.85
N GLU A 76 -1.40 19.89 -5.54
CA GLU A 76 -0.75 18.90 -4.67
C GLU A 76 -1.51 17.57 -4.73
N ILE A 77 -2.84 17.59 -4.56
CA ILE A 77 -3.66 16.38 -4.66
C ILE A 77 -3.49 15.72 -6.04
N ILE A 78 -3.61 16.47 -7.14
CA ILE A 78 -3.44 15.91 -8.49
C ILE A 78 -2.04 15.32 -8.69
N PHE A 79 -1.00 16.00 -8.19
CA PHE A 79 0.37 15.54 -8.32
C PHE A 79 0.61 14.25 -7.53
N SER A 80 0.13 14.19 -6.28
CA SER A 80 0.19 13.00 -5.44
C SER A 80 -0.57 11.82 -6.08
N LEU A 81 -1.78 12.05 -6.58
CA LEU A 81 -2.56 10.99 -7.24
C LEU A 81 -1.87 10.47 -8.52
N LYS A 82 -1.16 11.34 -9.25
CA LYS A 82 -0.40 10.94 -10.46
C LYS A 82 0.89 10.21 -10.13
N SER A 83 1.56 10.55 -9.03
CA SER A 83 2.85 9.94 -8.66
C SER A 83 2.70 8.60 -7.94
N MET A 84 1.61 8.39 -7.21
CA MET A 84 1.32 7.17 -6.45
C MET A 84 1.46 5.86 -7.26
N PRO A 85 0.89 5.73 -8.47
CA PRO A 85 1.06 4.52 -9.28
C PRO A 85 2.52 4.19 -9.55
N TRP A 86 3.34 5.21 -9.84
CA TRP A 86 4.76 5.02 -10.15
C TRP A 86 5.58 4.61 -8.93
N MET A 87 5.33 5.22 -7.77
CA MET A 87 6.02 4.82 -6.53
C MET A 87 5.55 3.46 -5.99
N SER A 88 4.35 3.01 -6.36
CA SER A 88 3.82 1.72 -5.90
C SER A 88 4.50 0.52 -6.57
N VAL A 89 5.16 0.70 -7.73
CA VAL A 89 5.81 -0.37 -8.49
C VAL A 89 6.83 -1.17 -7.66
N PRO A 90 7.85 -0.55 -7.01
CA PRO A 90 8.79 -1.29 -6.18
C PRO A 90 8.11 -1.99 -4.99
N THR A 91 7.09 -1.37 -4.40
CA THR A 91 6.32 -1.97 -3.29
C THR A 91 5.57 -3.22 -3.75
N VAL A 92 4.91 -3.15 -4.91
CA VAL A 92 4.19 -4.29 -5.49
C VAL A 92 5.16 -5.39 -5.90
N ALA A 93 6.36 -5.07 -6.37
CA ALA A 93 7.40 -6.06 -6.66
C ALA A 93 7.80 -6.83 -5.38
N LEU A 94 7.94 -6.14 -4.25
CA LEU A 94 8.21 -6.77 -2.95
C LEU A 94 7.03 -7.62 -2.48
N PHE A 95 5.80 -7.11 -2.56
CA PHE A 95 4.60 -7.87 -2.20
C PHE A 95 4.39 -9.11 -3.07
N PHE A 96 4.71 -9.01 -4.36
CA PHE A 96 4.66 -10.16 -5.24
C PHE A 96 5.70 -11.23 -4.84
N ALA A 97 6.92 -10.81 -4.49
CA ALA A 97 7.92 -11.72 -3.95
C ALA A 97 7.47 -12.37 -2.63
N GLU A 98 6.78 -11.62 -1.77
CA GLU A 98 6.17 -12.14 -0.53
C GLU A 98 5.10 -13.20 -0.82
N VAL A 99 4.16 -12.92 -1.72
CA VAL A 99 3.09 -13.86 -2.12
C VAL A 99 3.66 -15.14 -2.73
N ARG A 100 4.82 -15.06 -3.41
CA ARG A 100 5.54 -16.23 -3.95
C ARG A 100 6.36 -16.99 -2.90
N GLY A 101 6.32 -16.58 -1.64
CA GLY A 101 7.00 -17.26 -0.53
C GLY A 101 8.48 -16.91 -0.38
N TYR A 102 9.01 -15.92 -1.12
CA TYR A 102 10.42 -15.51 -0.98
C TYR A 102 10.70 -14.76 0.32
N SER A 103 9.68 -14.19 0.97
CA SER A 103 9.85 -13.42 2.19
C SER A 103 10.21 -14.28 3.42
N ARG A 104 9.97 -15.61 3.36
CA ARG A 104 10.20 -16.55 4.48
C ARG A 104 9.73 -15.97 5.82
N LEU A 105 8.55 -15.33 5.84
CA LEU A 105 7.95 -14.86 7.09
C LEU A 105 7.56 -16.09 7.91
N TYR A 106 8.01 -16.11 9.16
CA TYR A 106 7.68 -17.16 10.11
C TYR A 106 6.62 -16.62 11.06
N ASP A 107 5.46 -17.29 11.14
CA ASP A 107 4.39 -16.89 12.05
C ASP A 107 4.77 -17.07 13.53
N ASN A 108 5.76 -17.92 13.82
CA ASN A 108 6.23 -18.22 15.16
C ASN A 108 7.73 -17.92 15.30
N ILE A 109 8.11 -17.35 16.44
CA ILE A 109 9.52 -17.09 16.78
C ILE A 109 10.31 -18.41 16.87
N ASP A 110 9.64 -19.50 17.25
CA ASP A 110 10.22 -20.85 17.37
C ASP A 110 10.48 -21.54 16.03
N SER A 111 9.82 -21.11 14.94
CA SER A 111 10.02 -21.71 13.61
C SER A 111 11.17 -21.05 12.83
N SER A 112 11.74 -19.95 13.34
CA SER A 112 12.92 -19.29 12.76
C SER A 112 14.20 -19.70 13.51
N PRO A 113 15.25 -20.17 12.82
CA PRO A 113 16.53 -20.56 13.45
C PRO A 113 17.18 -19.45 14.29
N TYR A 114 16.92 -18.19 13.95
CA TYR A 114 17.50 -17.01 14.60
C TYR A 114 16.46 -16.07 15.20
N GLY A 115 15.17 -16.43 15.18
CA GLY A 115 14.06 -15.55 15.54
C GLY A 115 14.18 -14.97 16.95
N LYS A 116 14.59 -15.81 17.91
CA LYS A 116 14.77 -15.41 19.32
C LYS A 116 15.94 -14.44 19.52
N TYR A 117 17.06 -14.66 18.83
CA TYR A 117 18.24 -13.81 18.99
C TYR A 117 18.03 -12.45 18.29
N LEU A 118 17.39 -12.46 17.13
CA LEU A 118 17.08 -11.24 16.37
C LEU A 118 16.02 -10.39 17.08
N SER A 119 14.98 -11.00 17.66
CA SER A 119 13.94 -10.26 18.39
C SER A 119 14.49 -9.58 19.65
N VAL A 120 15.36 -10.27 20.41
CA VAL A 120 16.05 -9.69 21.57
C VAL A 120 16.99 -8.55 21.14
N PHE A 121 17.76 -8.73 20.06
CA PHE A 121 18.64 -7.68 19.53
C PHE A 121 17.86 -6.42 19.11
N LEU A 122 16.77 -6.58 18.35
CA LEU A 122 15.94 -5.45 17.90
C LEU A 122 15.28 -4.74 19.08
N PHE A 123 14.78 -5.47 20.07
CA PHE A 123 14.20 -4.89 21.28
C PHE A 123 15.23 -4.07 22.07
N LEU A 124 16.48 -4.54 22.17
CA LEU A 124 17.56 -3.84 22.85
C LEU A 124 18.07 -2.59 22.10
N ASN A 125 17.94 -2.54 20.77
CA ASN A 125 18.37 -1.39 19.96
C ASN A 125 17.25 -0.35 19.72
N PHE A 126 16.00 -0.67 20.08
CA PHE A 126 14.87 0.26 19.98
C PHE A 126 14.64 1.07 21.27
N ILE A 127 15.42 0.79 22.32
CA ILE A 127 15.64 1.62 23.52
C ILE A 127 16.89 2.47 23.31
#